data_AF-A0A852KHS6-F1
#
_entry.id   AF-A0A852KHS6-F1
#
_cell.length_a   1.000
_cell.length_b   1.000
_cell.length_c   1.000
_cell.angle_alpha   90.00
_cell.angle_beta   90.00
_cell.angle_gamma   90.00
#
_symmetry.space_group_name_H-M   'P 1'
#
loop_
_entity.id
_entity.type
_entity.pdbx_description
1 polymer ?
#
loop_
_entity_poly.entity_id
_entity_poly.type
_entity_poly.pdbx_seq_one_letter_code
_entity_poly.pdbx_strand_id
1 'polypeptide(L)'
;QVILMSASINCKEFIDYFTLPARKGLNRVCVLRVEGKPYAVKEYYLDDLKGTVGFKLPPLEINEPTISKEMYDVAVSLIRSFDELEMRSNWKEKNWSAKTKRGSVLVFLPGELITSLILIFFRWKVYPLHSSVTLEEQSNVFVASLPGYRKVILSTNIAESSVTVPDVKYGKSSKSCICTKVTISLSSLQRCPLGATILKIKQLDMGSPKALLSTALSPPTERDIERTIRELKELGALRNCVQTDENPDDGEMTSLGKILVDLPVELRLGKLIVLGHAFGCLEECLII
;
A
#
# COMPACT_ATOMS: atom_id res chain seq x y z
N GLN A 1 -21.01 18.88 4.77
CA GLN A 1 -19.68 19.32 5.26
C GLN A 1 -18.69 18.23 4.87
N VAL A 2 -17.57 18.58 4.23
CA VAL A 2 -16.52 17.61 3.85
C VAL A 2 -15.30 17.88 4.73
N ILE A 3 -14.78 16.84 5.38
CA ILE A 3 -13.57 16.91 6.19
C ILE A 3 -12.53 16.01 5.52
N LEU A 4 -11.40 16.60 5.09
CA LEU A 4 -10.27 15.88 4.51
C LEU A 4 -9.21 15.69 5.60
N MET A 5 -8.78 14.45 5.78
CA MET A 5 -7.72 14.08 6.73
C MET A 5 -6.57 13.48 5.96
N SER A 6 -5.35 13.92 6.26
CA SER A 6 -4.14 13.33 5.69
C SER A 6 -2.99 13.32 6.69
N ALA A 7 -2.18 12.26 6.63
CA ALA A 7 -1.06 12.03 7.52
C ALA A 7 0.30 12.46 6.93
N SER A 8 0.48 12.32 5.61
CA SER A 8 1.79 12.39 4.94
C SER A 8 1.84 13.30 3.72
N ILE A 9 0.70 13.87 3.32
CA ILE A 9 0.60 14.67 2.09
C ILE A 9 0.92 16.14 2.34
N ASN A 10 1.45 16.80 1.30
CA ASN A 10 1.63 18.25 1.25
C ASN A 10 0.27 18.97 1.37
N CYS A 11 -0.06 19.48 2.55
CA CYS A 11 -1.32 20.17 2.80
C CYS A 11 -1.54 21.39 1.88
N LYS A 12 -0.46 22.00 1.34
CA LYS A 12 -0.56 23.18 0.49
C LYS A 12 -1.30 22.91 -0.82
N GLU A 13 -0.95 21.82 -1.48
CA GLU A 13 -1.59 21.43 -2.75
C GLU A 13 -3.10 21.21 -2.58
N PHE A 14 -3.50 20.62 -1.45
CA PHE A 14 -4.91 20.43 -1.11
C PHE A 14 -5.62 21.76 -0.83
N ILE A 15 -4.98 22.69 -0.11
CA ILE A 15 -5.54 24.02 0.12
C ILE A 15 -5.78 24.72 -1.21
N ASP A 16 -4.76 24.76 -2.07
CA ASP A 16 -4.83 25.46 -3.36
C ASP A 16 -5.90 24.85 -4.26
N TYR A 17 -5.99 23.52 -4.30
CA TYR A 17 -6.99 22.79 -5.08
C TYR A 17 -8.44 23.06 -4.63
N PHE A 18 -8.70 23.10 -3.33
CA PHE A 18 -10.06 23.29 -2.79
C PHE A 18 -10.42 24.77 -2.56
N THR A 19 -9.52 25.71 -2.88
CA THR A 19 -9.79 27.14 -2.76
C THR A 19 -10.65 27.63 -3.92
N LEU A 20 -11.92 27.92 -3.63
CA LEU A 20 -12.88 28.42 -4.63
C LEU A 20 -12.97 29.95 -4.61
N PRO A 21 -13.13 30.61 -5.78
CA PRO A 21 -13.48 32.02 -5.84
C PRO A 21 -14.89 32.22 -5.28
N ALA A 22 -15.07 33.08 -4.28
CA ALA A 22 -16.37 33.50 -3.78
C ALA A 22 -16.67 34.95 -4.17
N ARG A 23 -17.97 35.32 -4.20
CA ARG A 23 -18.46 36.65 -4.61
C ARG A 23 -17.87 37.85 -3.83
N LYS A 24 -17.17 37.61 -2.72
CA LYS A 24 -16.49 38.62 -1.88
C LYS A 24 -15.07 38.22 -1.47
N GLY A 25 -14.35 37.43 -2.28
CA GLY A 25 -12.96 37.02 -2.04
C GLY A 25 -12.74 35.51 -2.18
N LEU A 26 -11.54 35.02 -1.86
CA LEU A 26 -11.25 33.57 -1.85
C LEU A 26 -11.86 32.91 -0.61
N ASN A 27 -12.58 31.79 -0.79
CA ASN A 27 -13.06 30.99 0.32
C ASN A 27 -11.86 30.17 0.86
N ARG A 28 -11.35 30.53 2.04
CA ARG A 28 -10.13 29.90 2.60
C ARG A 28 -10.46 28.56 3.25
N VAL A 29 -9.74 27.52 2.84
CA VAL A 29 -9.78 26.19 3.48
C VAL A 29 -9.20 26.29 4.90
N CYS A 30 -9.93 25.79 5.90
CA CYS A 30 -9.43 25.70 7.27
C CYS A 30 -8.53 24.47 7.41
N VAL A 31 -7.30 24.66 7.90
CA VAL A 31 -6.35 23.56 8.14
C VAL A 31 -6.09 23.44 9.63
N LEU A 32 -6.45 22.28 10.18
CA LEU A 32 -6.16 21.91 11.56
C LEU A 32 -4.94 20.98 11.56
N ARG A 33 -3.81 21.47 12.07
CA ARG A 33 -2.61 20.64 12.23
C ARG A 33 -2.64 19.99 13.62
N VAL A 34 -2.76 18.67 13.64
CA VAL A 34 -2.61 17.90 14.88
C VAL A 34 -1.13 17.56 15.04
N GLU A 35 -0.48 18.21 16.00
CA GLU A 35 0.93 17.93 16.28
C GLU A 35 1.07 16.62 17.06
N GLY A 36 1.69 15.62 16.44
CA GLY A 36 2.29 14.50 17.14
C GLY A 36 3.74 14.83 17.49
N LYS A 37 4.26 14.30 18.59
CA LYS A 37 5.71 14.28 18.84
C LYS A 37 6.29 13.03 18.20
N PRO A 38 6.87 13.10 16.98
CA PRO A 38 7.59 11.95 16.45
C PRO A 38 8.79 11.68 17.35
N TYR A 39 8.99 10.42 17.71
CA TYR A 39 10.22 10.00 18.36
C TYR A 39 11.36 10.03 17.33
N ALA A 40 12.59 10.22 17.79
CA ALA A 40 13.76 10.17 16.91
C ALA A 40 13.92 8.75 16.36
N VAL A 41 13.49 8.55 15.11
CA VAL A 41 13.71 7.31 14.35
C VAL A 41 15.06 7.41 13.67
N LYS A 42 15.87 6.34 13.79
CA LYS A 42 17.10 6.19 13.00
C LYS A 42 16.80 5.30 11.81
N GLU A 43 17.08 5.81 10.62
CA GLU A 43 16.91 5.09 9.38
C GLU A 43 18.26 4.55 8.92
N TYR A 44 18.25 3.30 8.44
CA TYR A 44 19.43 2.61 7.92
C TYR A 44 19.05 1.99 6.59
N TYR A 45 19.84 2.26 5.58
CA TYR A 45 19.75 1.63 4.28
C TYR A 45 20.59 0.36 4.24
N LEU A 46 20.37 -0.46 3.22
CA LEU A 46 21.10 -1.72 3.04
C LEU A 46 22.62 -1.52 3.00
N ASP A 47 23.06 -0.38 2.45
CA ASP A 47 24.47 0.02 2.38
C ASP A 47 25.08 0.31 3.76
N ASP A 48 24.30 0.90 4.67
CA ASP A 48 24.74 1.20 6.04
C ASP A 48 24.96 -0.07 6.88
N LEU A 49 24.31 -1.16 6.47
CA LEU A 49 24.34 -2.44 7.18
C LEU A 49 25.48 -3.36 6.72
N LYS A 50 26.14 -3.06 5.58
CA LYS A 50 27.23 -3.84 5.00
C LYS A 50 28.42 -4.08 5.94
N GLY A 51 28.65 -3.18 6.92
CA GLY A 51 29.74 -3.28 7.89
C GLY A 51 29.35 -3.79 9.28
N THR A 52 28.05 -3.88 9.59
CA THR A 52 27.57 -4.17 10.95
C THR A 52 27.10 -5.63 11.09
N VAL A 53 26.74 -6.28 9.99
CA VAL A 53 26.14 -7.62 9.99
C VAL A 53 26.78 -8.45 8.88
N GLY A 54 27.24 -9.67 9.20
CA GLY A 54 28.00 -10.53 8.28
C GLY A 54 27.13 -11.26 7.23
N PHE A 55 26.29 -10.54 6.48
CA PHE A 55 25.55 -11.11 5.35
C PHE A 55 26.18 -10.72 4.01
N LYS A 56 26.11 -11.62 3.01
CA LYS A 56 26.46 -11.31 1.62
C LYS A 56 25.23 -10.76 0.93
N LEU A 57 25.33 -9.56 0.37
CA LEU A 57 24.25 -8.97 -0.41
C LEU A 57 24.18 -9.60 -1.80
N PRO A 58 23.00 -10.02 -2.26
CA PRO A 58 22.82 -10.44 -3.64
C PRO A 58 23.03 -9.24 -4.57
N PRO A 59 23.50 -9.46 -5.82
CA PRO A 59 23.52 -8.42 -6.83
C PRO A 59 22.07 -7.96 -7.09
N LEU A 60 21.83 -6.65 -6.96
CA LEU A 60 20.54 -6.04 -7.25
C LEU A 60 20.50 -5.65 -8.72
N GLU A 61 19.63 -6.27 -9.51
CA GLU A 61 19.37 -5.83 -10.88
C GLU A 61 18.36 -4.68 -10.85
N ILE A 62 18.82 -3.47 -11.21
CA ILE A 62 18.01 -2.25 -11.16
C ILE A 62 16.82 -2.32 -12.15
N ASN A 63 16.98 -3.05 -13.24
CA ASN A 63 15.99 -3.13 -14.32
C ASN A 63 14.84 -4.11 -14.02
N GLU A 64 15.06 -5.08 -13.13
CA GLU A 64 14.05 -6.05 -12.70
C GLU A 64 14.08 -6.17 -11.18
N PRO A 65 13.48 -5.21 -10.46
CA PRO A 65 13.47 -5.26 -9.01
C PRO A 65 12.62 -6.45 -8.59
N THR A 66 13.29 -7.49 -8.12
CA THR A 66 12.68 -8.72 -7.59
C THR A 66 13.24 -9.01 -6.21
N ILE A 67 12.40 -9.56 -5.32
CA ILE A 67 12.84 -9.95 -3.99
C ILE A 67 13.44 -11.34 -4.10
N SER A 68 14.76 -11.40 -4.21
CA SER A 68 15.48 -12.67 -4.29
C SER A 68 15.42 -13.43 -2.95
N LYS A 69 15.66 -14.75 -2.98
CA LYS A 69 15.57 -15.58 -1.78
C LYS A 69 16.59 -15.17 -0.70
N GLU A 70 17.74 -14.69 -1.13
CA GLU A 70 18.84 -14.22 -0.28
C GLU A 70 18.45 -12.98 0.54
N MET A 71 17.53 -12.15 0.02
CA MET A 71 17.02 -10.98 0.76
C MET A 71 16.26 -11.40 2.03
N TYR A 72 15.64 -12.59 2.02
CA TYR A 72 15.01 -13.15 3.23
C TYR A 72 16.04 -13.60 4.25
N ASP A 73 17.14 -14.20 3.81
CA ASP A 73 18.24 -14.59 4.70
C ASP A 73 18.86 -13.36 5.38
N VAL A 74 18.95 -12.24 4.65
CA VAL A 74 19.35 -10.94 5.20
C VAL A 74 18.34 -10.48 6.27
N ALA A 75 17.04 -10.51 5.99
CA ALA A 75 16.01 -10.13 6.95
C ALA A 75 16.03 -11.00 8.22
N VAL A 76 16.16 -12.32 8.08
CA VAL A 76 16.29 -13.26 9.20
C VAL A 76 17.55 -12.96 10.02
N SER A 77 18.67 -12.70 9.34
CA SER A 77 19.94 -12.38 9.98
C SER A 77 19.86 -11.06 10.76
N LEU A 78 19.23 -10.03 10.19
CA LEU A 78 19.00 -8.75 10.87
C LEU A 78 18.18 -8.92 12.15
N ILE A 79 17.08 -9.67 12.09
CA ILE A 79 16.24 -9.90 13.27
C ILE A 79 17.01 -10.67 14.34
N ARG A 80 17.85 -11.64 13.95
CA ARG A 80 18.74 -12.37 14.88
C ARG A 80 19.79 -11.45 15.51
N SER A 81 20.42 -10.58 14.72
CA SER A 81 21.38 -9.60 15.25
C SER A 81 20.73 -8.63 16.24
N PHE A 82 19.48 -8.23 16.01
CA PHE A 82 18.74 -7.43 16.99
C PHE A 82 18.46 -8.18 18.29
N ASP A 83 18.17 -9.49 18.24
CA ASP A 83 18.05 -10.32 19.44
C ASP A 83 19.37 -10.35 20.23
N GLU A 84 20.51 -10.49 19.56
CA GLU A 84 21.84 -10.52 20.18
C GLU A 84 22.24 -9.15 20.80
N LEU A 85 21.95 -8.05 20.11
CA LEU A 85 22.23 -6.69 20.59
C LEU A 85 21.41 -6.32 21.83
N GLU A 86 20.14 -6.72 21.89
CA GLU A 86 19.28 -6.50 23.06
C GLU A 86 19.75 -7.32 24.27
N MET A 87 20.18 -8.57 24.07
CA MET A 87 20.74 -9.40 25.15
C MET A 87 22.03 -8.82 25.72
N ARG A 88 22.91 -8.30 24.86
CA ARG A 88 24.19 -7.68 25.28
C ARG A 88 23.98 -6.36 26.04
N SER A 89 22.95 -5.59 25.68
CA SER A 89 22.60 -4.34 26.36
C SER A 89 22.06 -4.59 27.77
N ASN A 90 21.19 -5.59 27.93
CA ASN A 90 20.66 -5.98 29.25
C ASN A 90 21.75 -6.49 30.21
N TRP A 91 22.80 -7.16 29.72
CA TRP A 91 23.90 -7.64 30.56
C TRP A 91 24.73 -6.52 31.21
N LYS A 92 24.87 -5.38 30.52
CA LYS A 92 25.63 -4.22 31.05
C LYS A 92 24.87 -3.51 32.18
N GLU A 93 23.57 -3.69 32.25
CA GLU A 93 22.71 -3.08 33.26
C GLU A 93 22.24 -4.17 34.23
N LYS A 94 22.98 -4.37 35.33
CA LYS A 94 22.73 -5.35 36.41
C LYS A 94 21.36 -5.17 37.12
N ASN A 95 20.24 -5.28 36.40
CA ASN A 95 18.89 -5.26 36.92
C ASN A 95 18.29 -6.66 36.74
N TRP A 96 18.71 -7.59 37.58
CA TRP A 96 18.33 -9.01 37.58
C TRP A 96 16.86 -9.28 37.98
N SER A 97 15.97 -8.29 37.86
CA SER A 97 14.58 -8.39 38.37
C SER A 97 13.52 -7.82 37.43
N ALA A 98 13.89 -7.25 36.28
CA ALA A 98 12.92 -6.81 35.28
C ALA A 98 12.81 -7.86 34.17
N LYS A 99 11.62 -8.46 34.01
CA LYS A 99 11.23 -9.27 32.85
C LYS A 99 11.83 -8.64 31.58
N THR A 100 12.70 -9.37 30.88
CA THR A 100 13.35 -8.90 29.64
C THR A 100 12.28 -8.61 28.60
N LYS A 101 11.85 -7.35 28.48
CA LYS A 101 10.94 -6.92 27.42
C LYS A 101 11.77 -6.84 26.14
N ARG A 102 11.54 -7.79 25.23
CA ARG A 102 12.09 -7.74 23.87
C ARG A 102 11.27 -6.76 23.03
N GLY A 103 11.92 -6.01 22.15
CA GLY A 103 11.23 -5.15 21.18
C GLY A 103 10.39 -5.96 20.19
N SER A 104 9.33 -5.34 19.66
CA SER A 104 8.57 -5.88 18.52
C SER A 104 9.24 -5.47 17.21
N VAL A 105 9.28 -6.36 16.22
CA VAL A 105 9.79 -6.06 14.87
C VAL A 105 8.64 -6.03 13.88
N LEU A 106 8.59 -5.00 13.03
CA LEU A 106 7.62 -4.85 11.95
C LEU A 106 8.35 -4.91 10.61
N VAL A 107 7.98 -5.88 9.77
CA VAL A 107 8.56 -6.12 8.45
C VAL A 107 7.50 -5.85 7.39
N PHE A 108 7.80 -4.96 6.44
CA PHE A 108 6.95 -4.68 5.29
C PHE A 108 7.36 -5.55 4.10
N LEU A 109 6.40 -6.32 3.58
CA LEU A 109 6.56 -7.27 2.49
C LEU A 109 5.35 -7.18 1.55
N PRO A 110 5.50 -7.52 0.26
CA PRO A 110 4.35 -7.72 -0.62
C PRO A 110 3.52 -8.94 -0.16
N GLY A 111 2.19 -8.87 -0.31
CA GLY A 111 1.24 -9.74 0.39
C GLY A 111 1.39 -11.24 0.11
N GLU A 112 1.75 -11.62 -1.12
CA GLU A 112 1.95 -13.02 -1.53
C GLU A 112 3.12 -13.70 -0.81
N LEU A 113 4.07 -12.92 -0.30
CA LEU A 113 5.33 -13.42 0.28
C LEU A 113 5.26 -13.60 1.80
N ILE A 114 4.18 -13.15 2.44
CA ILE A 114 3.99 -13.25 3.89
C ILE A 114 3.89 -14.73 4.30
N THR A 115 3.11 -15.53 3.55
CA THR A 115 2.86 -16.95 3.87
C THR A 115 4.13 -17.79 3.83
N SER A 116 5.01 -17.55 2.86
CA SER A 116 6.28 -18.29 2.70
C SER A 116 7.25 -18.03 3.86
N LEU A 117 7.23 -16.84 4.46
CA LEU A 117 8.13 -16.46 5.55
C LEU A 117 7.67 -16.96 6.92
N ILE A 118 6.38 -17.17 7.13
CA ILE A 118 5.84 -17.74 8.39
C ILE A 118 6.52 -19.08 8.70
N LEU A 119 6.80 -19.89 7.69
CA LEU A 119 7.46 -21.19 7.81
C LEU A 119 8.96 -21.11 8.16
N ILE A 120 9.63 -19.96 7.93
CA ILE A 120 11.06 -19.80 8.21
C ILE A 120 11.27 -19.37 9.67
N PHE A 121 10.26 -18.75 10.27
CA PHE A 121 10.33 -18.14 11.60
C PHE A 121 9.74 -19.01 12.73
N PHE A 122 9.77 -20.35 12.63
CA PHE A 122 9.20 -21.27 13.65
C PHE A 122 9.68 -21.04 15.10
N ARG A 123 10.80 -20.33 15.29
CA ARG A 123 11.35 -19.98 16.62
C ARG A 123 10.86 -18.64 17.19
N TRP A 124 10.08 -17.88 16.42
CA TRP A 124 9.52 -16.58 16.79
C TRP A 124 7.99 -16.60 16.66
N LYS A 125 7.32 -15.70 17.38
CA LYS A 125 5.86 -15.56 17.26
C LYS A 125 5.57 -14.56 16.15
N VAL A 126 5.20 -15.09 14.99
CA VAL A 126 4.91 -14.32 13.79
C VAL A 126 3.42 -14.00 13.69
N TYR A 127 3.10 -12.76 13.35
CA TYR A 127 1.74 -12.30 13.14
C TYR A 127 1.60 -11.70 11.73
N PRO A 128 0.82 -12.31 10.84
CA PRO A 128 0.55 -11.75 9.52
C PRO A 128 -0.46 -10.58 9.63
N LEU A 129 -0.24 -9.54 8.84
CA LEU A 129 -1.09 -8.35 8.78
C LEU A 129 -1.26 -7.89 7.32
N HIS A 130 -2.24 -8.48 6.63
CA HIS A 130 -2.63 -8.13 5.26
C HIS A 130 -4.15 -8.29 5.05
N SER A 131 -4.67 -7.82 3.91
CA SER A 131 -6.11 -7.65 3.67
C SER A 131 -6.91 -8.95 3.66
N SER A 132 -6.27 -10.08 3.35
CA SER A 132 -6.90 -11.41 3.35
C SER A 132 -6.85 -12.13 4.70
N VAL A 133 -6.25 -11.55 5.74
CA VAL A 133 -6.28 -12.08 7.12
C VAL A 133 -7.56 -11.66 7.82
N THR A 134 -8.17 -12.56 8.59
CA THR A 134 -9.40 -12.27 9.34
C THR A 134 -9.20 -11.18 10.40
N LEU A 135 -10.26 -10.45 10.76
CA LEU A 135 -10.18 -9.39 11.77
C LEU A 135 -9.73 -9.91 13.14
N GLU A 136 -10.11 -11.15 13.48
CA GLU A 136 -9.69 -11.82 14.72
C GLU A 136 -8.18 -12.08 14.74
N GLU A 137 -7.63 -12.60 13.64
CA GLU A 137 -6.19 -12.82 13.50
C GLU A 137 -5.40 -11.50 13.47
N GLN A 138 -5.92 -10.47 12.79
CA GLN A 138 -5.32 -9.14 12.84
C GLN A 138 -5.34 -8.58 14.27
N SER A 139 -6.39 -8.85 15.04
CA SER A 139 -6.50 -8.41 16.43
C SER A 139 -5.45 -9.05 17.34
N ASN A 140 -4.94 -10.24 16.99
CA ASN A 140 -3.83 -10.87 17.71
C ASN A 140 -2.53 -10.05 17.64
N VAL A 141 -2.38 -9.18 16.65
CA VAL A 141 -1.27 -8.20 16.55
C VAL A 141 -1.34 -7.17 17.68
N PHE A 142 -2.47 -7.00 18.36
CA PHE A 142 -2.59 -6.09 19.51
C PHE A 142 -2.33 -6.74 20.86
N VAL A 143 -2.23 -8.07 20.90
CA VAL A 143 -1.99 -8.81 22.14
C VAL A 143 -0.50 -8.75 22.50
N ALA A 144 -0.21 -8.42 23.76
CA ALA A 144 1.16 -8.40 24.29
C ALA A 144 1.80 -9.79 24.19
N SER A 145 3.06 -9.84 23.76
CA SER A 145 3.79 -11.11 23.64
C SER A 145 4.26 -11.65 24.99
N LEU A 146 4.34 -12.98 25.09
CA LEU A 146 4.83 -13.66 26.28
C LEU A 146 6.29 -13.26 26.59
N PRO A 147 6.68 -13.13 27.87
CA PRO A 147 8.06 -12.84 28.25
C PRO A 147 9.04 -13.85 27.65
N GLY A 148 10.11 -13.36 27.05
CA GLY A 148 11.15 -14.20 26.43
C GLY A 148 10.96 -14.45 24.93
N TYR A 149 9.76 -14.23 24.39
CA TYR A 149 9.50 -14.30 22.94
C TYR A 149 9.56 -12.91 22.30
N ARG A 150 10.07 -12.86 21.06
CA ARG A 150 10.02 -11.68 20.21
C ARG A 150 8.77 -11.72 19.33
N LYS A 151 8.07 -10.60 19.28
CA LYS A 151 6.94 -10.36 18.37
C LYS A 151 7.46 -9.94 17.01
N VAL A 152 7.13 -10.68 15.96
CA VAL A 152 7.45 -10.32 14.58
C VAL A 152 6.15 -10.15 13.82
N ILE A 153 5.92 -8.95 13.29
CA ILE A 153 4.72 -8.61 12.52
C ILE A 153 5.14 -8.52 11.06
N LEU A 154 4.55 -9.35 10.20
CA LEU A 154 4.75 -9.31 8.76
C LEU A 154 3.56 -8.59 8.15
N SER A 155 3.75 -7.42 7.56
CA SER A 155 2.66 -6.61 7.03
C SER A 155 2.88 -6.16 5.59
N THR A 156 1.79 -5.89 4.88
CA THR A 156 1.81 -5.08 3.67
C THR A 156 1.75 -3.58 4.03
N ASN A 157 1.47 -2.72 3.06
CA ASN A 157 1.16 -1.31 3.28
C ASN A 157 -0.02 -1.04 4.24
N ILE A 158 -0.77 -2.05 4.69
CA ILE A 158 -1.86 -1.88 5.66
C ILE A 158 -1.37 -1.32 7.00
N ALA A 159 -0.18 -1.73 7.47
CA ALA A 159 0.40 -1.18 8.70
C ALA A 159 0.96 0.24 8.55
N GLU A 160 1.07 0.77 7.33
CA GLU A 160 1.55 2.14 7.10
C GLU A 160 0.46 3.17 7.35
N SER A 161 -0.76 2.90 6.87
CA SER A 161 -1.83 3.91 6.80
C SER A 161 -3.04 3.55 7.67
N SER A 162 -3.30 2.27 7.90
CA SER A 162 -4.61 1.80 8.38
C SER A 162 -4.58 1.18 9.77
N VAL A 163 -3.41 0.76 10.27
CA VAL A 163 -3.30 0.06 11.57
C VAL A 163 -2.10 0.57 12.37
N THR A 164 -2.37 1.24 13.49
CA THR A 164 -1.35 1.57 14.50
C THR A 164 -1.28 0.45 15.54
N VAL A 165 -0.17 -0.29 15.58
CA VAL A 165 0.04 -1.36 16.56
C VAL A 165 0.53 -0.77 17.90
N PRO A 166 -0.27 -0.72 18.98
CA PRO A 166 0.08 -0.13 20.29
C PRO A 166 1.32 -0.70 20.97
N ASP A 167 1.69 -1.94 20.69
CA ASP A 167 2.92 -2.58 21.21
C ASP A 167 4.15 -2.36 20.33
N VAL A 168 4.01 -1.62 19.23
CA VAL A 168 5.11 -0.91 18.58
C VAL A 168 5.28 0.41 19.33
N LYS A 169 5.59 0.28 20.62
CA LYS A 169 5.67 1.40 21.54
C LYS A 169 7.07 2.00 21.48
N TYR A 170 7.17 3.15 20.81
CA TYR A 170 8.15 4.15 21.15
C TYR A 170 7.67 4.84 22.45
N GLY A 171 8.11 4.38 23.61
CA GLY A 171 7.64 4.99 24.86
C GLY A 171 8.17 4.40 26.17
N LYS A 172 9.12 5.13 26.77
CA LYS A 172 9.54 5.17 28.19
C LYS A 172 9.29 3.90 29.03
N SER A 173 10.20 2.95 28.89
CA SER A 173 11.07 2.64 30.03
C SER A 173 12.47 2.97 29.56
N SER A 174 13.23 3.68 30.38
CA SER A 174 14.67 3.82 30.14
C SER A 174 15.22 2.41 29.87
N LYS A 175 16.02 2.28 28.79
CA LYS A 175 16.77 1.10 28.33
C LYS A 175 16.18 0.39 27.08
N SER A 176 16.56 0.96 25.93
CA SER A 176 16.69 0.35 24.59
C SER A 176 15.55 -0.60 24.11
N CYS A 177 14.47 -0.04 23.57
CA CYS A 177 13.57 -0.78 22.67
C CYS A 177 13.90 -0.40 21.23
N ILE A 178 14.38 -1.36 20.44
CA ILE A 178 14.75 -1.14 19.03
C ILE A 178 13.53 -1.51 18.17
N CYS A 179 12.86 -0.50 17.62
CA CYS A 179 11.84 -0.69 16.60
C CYS A 179 12.53 -0.55 15.23
N THR A 180 12.74 -1.67 14.53
CA THR A 180 13.27 -1.65 13.17
C THR A 180 12.13 -1.86 12.19
N LYS A 181 11.90 -0.86 11.32
CA LYS A 181 11.08 -0.99 10.12
C LYS A 181 11.99 -1.54 9.02
N VAL A 182 11.75 -2.77 8.58
CA VAL A 182 12.41 -3.31 7.39
C VAL A 182 11.40 -3.19 6.26
N THR A 183 11.67 -2.33 5.28
CA THR A 183 10.80 -2.15 4.11
C THR A 183 11.44 -2.77 2.89
N ILE A 184 10.77 -3.80 2.35
CA ILE A 184 11.08 -4.35 1.04
C ILE A 184 9.87 -4.05 0.15
N SER A 185 9.92 -2.95 -0.57
CA SER A 185 8.86 -2.52 -1.47
C SER A 185 9.34 -2.55 -2.91
N LEU A 186 8.58 -3.20 -3.78
CA LEU A 186 8.58 -2.91 -5.20
C LEU A 186 7.63 -1.73 -5.39
N SER A 187 8.16 -0.59 -5.83
CA SER A 187 7.41 0.66 -5.99
C SER A 187 6.16 0.43 -6.86
N SER A 188 4.98 0.37 -6.25
CA SER A 188 3.71 0.13 -6.94
C SER A 188 2.73 1.30 -6.80
N LEU A 189 3.25 2.52 -6.65
CA LEU A 189 2.42 3.72 -6.50
C LEU A 189 2.05 4.34 -7.86
N GLN A 190 1.47 3.55 -8.78
CA GLN A 190 0.86 4.10 -10.00
C GLN A 190 -0.09 3.10 -10.69
N ARG A 191 -1.05 2.49 -9.99
CA ARG A 191 -2.00 1.56 -10.65
C ARG A 191 -3.43 1.67 -10.12
N CYS A 192 -4.02 2.86 -10.19
CA CYS A 192 -5.44 2.92 -10.50
C CYS A 192 -5.54 2.87 -12.03
N PRO A 193 -6.05 1.79 -12.65
CA PRO A 193 -6.18 1.75 -14.10
C PRO A 193 -7.13 2.86 -14.53
N LEU A 194 -6.60 3.81 -15.29
CA LEU A 194 -7.29 5.02 -15.77
C LEU A 194 -8.66 4.69 -16.41
N GLY A 195 -8.81 3.49 -16.96
CA GLY A 195 -10.04 3.03 -17.60
C GLY A 195 -11.24 2.96 -16.66
N ALA A 196 -11.07 2.46 -15.44
CA ALA A 196 -12.16 2.39 -14.46
C ALA A 196 -12.62 3.81 -14.06
N THR A 197 -11.69 4.74 -13.88
CA THR A 197 -11.97 6.15 -13.58
C THR A 197 -12.76 6.80 -14.72
N ILE A 198 -12.33 6.60 -15.97
CA ILE A 198 -13.01 7.15 -17.16
C ILE A 198 -14.44 6.63 -17.26
N LEU A 199 -14.64 5.32 -17.08
CA LEU A 199 -15.99 4.75 -17.11
C LEU A 199 -16.86 5.27 -15.94
N LYS A 200 -16.28 5.51 -14.76
CA LYS A 200 -17.02 6.11 -13.63
C LYS A 200 -17.44 7.55 -13.92
N ILE A 201 -16.56 8.35 -14.53
CA ILE A 201 -16.89 9.71 -15.01
C ILE A 201 -18.09 9.68 -15.95
N LYS A 202 -18.12 8.71 -16.88
CA LYS A 202 -19.24 8.52 -17.81
C LYS A 202 -20.51 8.02 -17.13
N GLN A 203 -20.41 7.08 -16.19
CA GLN A 203 -21.56 6.58 -15.42
C GLN A 203 -22.22 7.70 -14.61
N LEU A 204 -21.43 8.63 -14.09
CA LEU A 204 -21.89 9.77 -13.28
C LEU A 204 -22.25 11.01 -14.11
N ASP A 205 -22.19 10.92 -15.44
CA ASP A 205 -22.46 12.03 -16.38
C ASP A 205 -21.69 13.34 -16.05
N MET A 206 -20.41 13.20 -15.66
CA MET A 206 -19.57 14.33 -15.26
C MET A 206 -18.89 15.06 -16.45
N GLY A 207 -19.35 14.80 -17.68
CA GLY A 207 -18.84 15.42 -18.91
C GLY A 207 -17.68 14.68 -19.59
N SER A 208 -16.80 15.44 -20.27
CA SER A 208 -15.65 14.87 -21.00
C SER A 208 -14.57 14.39 -20.03
N PRO A 209 -14.12 13.13 -20.11
CA PRO A 209 -13.06 12.60 -19.25
C PRO A 209 -11.77 13.42 -19.35
N LYS A 210 -11.40 13.88 -20.56
CA LYS A 210 -10.20 14.69 -20.78
C LYS A 210 -10.27 16.03 -20.03
N ALA A 211 -11.40 16.72 -20.11
CA ALA A 211 -11.60 18.00 -19.44
C ALA A 211 -11.68 17.87 -17.91
N LEU A 212 -12.23 16.77 -17.39
CA LEU A 212 -12.32 16.57 -15.95
C LEU A 212 -10.98 16.12 -15.35
N LEU A 213 -10.29 15.17 -15.99
CA LEU A 213 -9.04 14.63 -15.48
C LEU A 213 -7.90 15.66 -15.53
N SER A 214 -7.94 16.63 -16.44
CA SER A 214 -6.98 17.74 -16.47
C SER A 214 -7.09 18.65 -15.24
N THR A 215 -8.25 18.67 -14.57
CA THR A 215 -8.46 19.43 -13.34
C THR A 215 -8.11 18.68 -12.08
N ALA A 216 -7.67 17.41 -12.16
CA ALA A 216 -7.31 16.62 -10.98
C ALA A 216 -6.02 17.13 -10.32
N LEU A 217 -5.84 16.82 -9.02
CA LEU A 217 -4.67 17.25 -8.25
C LEU A 217 -3.34 16.80 -8.89
N SER A 218 -3.33 15.59 -9.43
CA SER A 218 -2.23 15.01 -10.19
C SER A 218 -2.78 14.48 -11.52
N PRO A 219 -2.87 15.32 -12.56
CA PRO A 219 -3.54 14.95 -13.81
C PRO A 219 -2.70 13.93 -14.59
N PRO A 220 -3.34 12.90 -15.19
CA PRO A 220 -2.66 11.99 -16.11
C PRO A 220 -2.28 12.72 -17.41
N THR A 221 -1.32 12.18 -18.17
CA THR A 221 -0.95 12.78 -19.45
C THR A 221 -2.08 12.61 -20.48
N GLU A 222 -2.22 13.56 -21.40
CA GLU A 222 -3.25 13.47 -22.45
C GLU A 222 -3.13 12.17 -23.26
N ARG A 223 -1.89 11.74 -23.56
CA ARG A 223 -1.60 10.50 -24.28
C ARG A 223 -2.10 9.26 -23.53
N ASP A 224 -2.01 9.26 -22.21
CA ASP A 224 -2.50 8.14 -21.40
C ASP A 224 -4.03 8.09 -21.44
N ILE A 225 -4.70 9.25 -21.34
CA ILE A 225 -6.16 9.35 -21.46
C ILE A 225 -6.60 8.84 -22.84
N GLU A 226 -6.00 9.33 -23.92
CA GLU A 226 -6.34 8.96 -25.30
C GLU A 226 -6.14 7.47 -25.54
N ARG A 227 -5.02 6.90 -25.08
CA ARG A 227 -4.74 5.47 -25.15
C ARG A 227 -5.81 4.67 -24.41
N THR A 228 -6.13 5.04 -23.18
CA THR A 228 -7.12 4.33 -22.37
C THR A 228 -8.52 4.41 -22.99
N ILE A 229 -8.91 5.54 -23.59
CA ILE A 229 -10.21 5.64 -24.28
C ILE A 229 -10.27 4.70 -25.48
N ARG A 230 -9.18 4.58 -26.26
CA ARG A 230 -9.09 3.59 -27.35
C ARG A 230 -9.19 2.17 -26.82
N GLU A 231 -8.48 1.83 -25.74
CA GLU A 231 -8.57 0.51 -25.10
C GLU A 231 -10.01 0.21 -24.62
N LEU A 232 -10.72 1.18 -24.05
CA LEU A 232 -12.11 1.02 -23.63
C LEU A 232 -13.08 0.80 -24.80
N LYS A 233 -12.81 1.46 -25.93
CA LYS A 233 -13.53 1.27 -27.19
C LYS A 233 -13.30 -0.15 -27.76
N GLU A 234 -12.05 -0.61 -27.78
CA GLU A 234 -11.70 -1.99 -28.18
C GLU A 234 -12.30 -3.05 -27.24
N LEU A 235 -12.36 -2.76 -25.93
CA LEU A 235 -13.04 -3.61 -24.96
C LEU A 235 -14.56 -3.66 -25.17
N GLY A 236 -15.13 -2.71 -25.92
CA GLY A 236 -16.57 -2.55 -26.11
C GLY A 236 -17.27 -1.93 -24.90
N ALA A 237 -16.52 -1.32 -23.98
CA ALA A 237 -17.06 -0.57 -22.84
C ALA A 237 -17.54 0.83 -23.27
N LEU A 238 -16.92 1.40 -24.29
CA LEU A 238 -17.33 2.64 -24.97
C LEU A 238 -17.68 2.37 -26.42
N ARG A 239 -18.58 3.16 -27.00
CA ARG A 239 -18.98 3.06 -28.41
C ARG A 239 -17.86 3.58 -29.33
N ASN A 240 -17.64 2.89 -30.44
CA ASN A 240 -16.78 3.37 -31.51
C ASN A 240 -17.45 4.55 -32.21
N CYS A 241 -16.65 5.56 -32.55
CA CYS A 241 -17.09 6.67 -33.37
C CYS A 241 -17.29 6.15 -34.81
N VAL A 242 -18.52 5.98 -35.24
CA VAL A 242 -18.85 5.49 -36.60
C VAL A 242 -19.05 6.66 -37.57
N GLN A 243 -19.21 7.88 -37.06
CA GLN A 243 -19.45 9.09 -37.85
C GLN A 243 -18.29 10.09 -37.70
N THR A 244 -18.00 10.83 -38.76
CA THR A 244 -16.85 11.73 -38.90
C THR A 244 -16.85 12.96 -37.97
N ASP A 245 -17.97 13.24 -37.29
CA ASP A 245 -18.12 14.39 -36.38
C ASP A 245 -18.01 14.04 -34.88
N GLU A 246 -17.78 12.78 -34.53
CA GLU A 246 -17.64 12.37 -33.13
C GLU A 246 -16.19 12.49 -32.64
N ASN A 247 -16.02 13.05 -31.44
CA ASN A 247 -14.71 13.26 -30.83
C ASN A 247 -13.96 11.92 -30.65
N PRO A 248 -12.78 11.71 -31.28
CA PRO A 248 -12.03 10.45 -31.16
C PRO A 248 -11.61 10.16 -29.72
N ASP A 249 -11.45 11.21 -28.91
CA ASP A 249 -11.04 11.16 -27.51
C ASP A 249 -12.25 11.09 -26.57
N ASP A 250 -13.43 10.73 -27.08
CA ASP A 250 -14.62 10.48 -26.27
C ASP A 250 -15.50 9.35 -26.85
N GLY A 251 -16.46 8.86 -26.08
CA GLY A 251 -17.43 7.85 -26.54
C GLY A 251 -18.56 7.63 -25.53
N GLU A 252 -19.73 7.24 -26.06
CA GLU A 252 -20.88 6.87 -25.22
C GLU A 252 -20.64 5.54 -24.51
N MET A 253 -21.09 5.43 -23.27
CA MET A 253 -20.95 4.21 -22.48
C MET A 253 -21.94 3.14 -22.93
N THR A 254 -21.45 1.92 -23.17
CA THR A 254 -22.27 0.77 -23.59
C THR A 254 -22.90 0.04 -22.39
N SER A 255 -23.81 -0.89 -22.66
CA SER A 255 -24.36 -1.78 -21.62
C SER A 255 -23.27 -2.63 -20.95
N LEU A 256 -22.28 -3.09 -21.72
CA LEU A 256 -21.12 -3.80 -21.18
C LEU A 256 -20.31 -2.87 -20.27
N GLY A 257 -20.05 -1.63 -20.71
CA GLY A 257 -19.35 -0.63 -19.89
C GLY A 257 -20.03 -0.39 -18.54
N LYS A 258 -21.37 -0.30 -18.51
CA LYS A 258 -22.14 -0.16 -17.27
C LYS A 258 -21.89 -1.31 -16.28
N ILE A 259 -21.88 -2.56 -16.78
CA ILE A 259 -21.62 -3.74 -15.94
C ILE A 259 -20.17 -3.73 -15.45
N LEU A 260 -19.20 -3.43 -16.33
CA LEU A 260 -17.79 -3.45 -15.99
C LEU A 260 -17.40 -2.45 -14.89
N VAL A 261 -18.08 -1.31 -14.81
CA VAL A 261 -17.83 -0.29 -13.76
C VAL A 261 -18.18 -0.78 -12.36
N ASP A 262 -19.19 -1.64 -12.26
CA ASP A 262 -19.72 -2.09 -10.98
C ASP A 262 -19.02 -3.39 -10.50
N LEU A 263 -18.20 -4.02 -11.34
CA LEU A 263 -17.42 -5.20 -10.98
C LEU A 263 -16.09 -4.80 -10.29
N PRO A 264 -15.76 -5.39 -9.11
CA PRO A 264 -14.52 -5.09 -8.39
C PRO A 264 -13.31 -5.85 -8.95
N VAL A 265 -13.18 -5.92 -10.27
CA VAL A 265 -12.09 -6.61 -10.97
C VAL A 265 -11.54 -5.74 -12.10
N GLU A 266 -10.39 -6.12 -12.65
CA GLU A 266 -9.85 -5.46 -13.85
C GLU A 266 -10.82 -5.59 -15.03
N LEU A 267 -10.96 -4.54 -15.86
CA LEU A 267 -11.94 -4.47 -16.96
C LEU A 267 -11.86 -5.66 -17.93
N ARG A 268 -10.65 -6.17 -18.20
CA ARG A 268 -10.44 -7.34 -19.07
C ARG A 268 -11.01 -8.62 -18.44
N LEU A 269 -10.75 -8.83 -17.16
CA LEU A 269 -11.31 -9.95 -16.39
C LEU A 269 -12.83 -9.80 -16.24
N GLY A 270 -13.31 -8.58 -15.99
CA GLY A 270 -14.74 -8.28 -15.95
C GLY A 270 -15.43 -8.68 -17.26
N LYS A 271 -14.82 -8.37 -18.41
CA LYS A 271 -15.35 -8.78 -19.73
C LYS A 271 -15.36 -10.30 -19.88
N LEU A 272 -14.30 -11.00 -19.44
CA LEU A 272 -14.26 -12.45 -19.44
C LEU A 272 -15.38 -13.06 -18.60
N ILE A 273 -15.61 -12.55 -17.39
CA ILE A 273 -16.69 -13.00 -16.48
C ILE A 273 -18.06 -12.78 -17.13
N VAL A 274 -18.31 -11.59 -17.69
CA VAL A 274 -19.59 -11.27 -18.36
C VAL A 274 -19.84 -12.17 -19.55
N LEU A 275 -18.81 -12.41 -20.39
CA LEU A 275 -18.91 -13.32 -21.53
C LEU A 275 -19.10 -14.77 -21.07
N GLY A 276 -18.35 -15.23 -20.07
CA GLY A 276 -18.48 -16.57 -19.49
C GLY A 276 -19.88 -16.83 -18.96
N HIS A 277 -20.49 -15.84 -18.30
CA HIS A 277 -21.89 -15.91 -17.89
C HIS A 277 -22.85 -15.98 -19.09
N ALA A 278 -22.65 -15.12 -20.11
CA ALA A 278 -23.50 -15.11 -21.30
C ALA A 278 -23.43 -16.41 -22.13
N PHE A 279 -22.29 -17.11 -22.12
CA PHE A 279 -22.09 -18.37 -22.85
C PHE A 279 -22.28 -19.63 -21.99
N GLY A 280 -22.60 -19.49 -20.70
CA GLY A 280 -22.81 -20.62 -19.79
C GLY A 280 -21.53 -21.36 -19.37
N CYS A 281 -20.35 -20.74 -19.52
CA CYS A 281 -19.05 -21.29 -19.14
C CYS A 281 -18.38 -20.52 -17.99
N LEU A 282 -19.19 -19.91 -17.12
CA LEU A 282 -18.71 -19.05 -16.03
C LEU A 282 -17.74 -19.77 -15.08
N GLU A 283 -18.02 -21.02 -14.71
CA GLU A 283 -17.17 -21.77 -13.77
C GLU A 283 -15.75 -21.93 -14.31
N GLU A 284 -15.61 -22.27 -15.59
CA GLU A 284 -14.29 -22.41 -16.23
C GLU A 284 -13.58 -21.06 -16.35
N CYS A 285 -14.31 -19.98 -16.64
CA CYS A 285 -13.74 -18.64 -16.69
C CYS A 285 -13.23 -18.12 -15.33
N LEU A 286 -13.73 -18.64 -14.21
CA LEU A 286 -13.27 -18.24 -12.86
C LEU A 286 -12.00 -18.97 -12.42
N ILE A 287 -11.64 -20.06 -13.09
CA ILE A 287 -10.45 -20.86 -12.80
C ILE A 287 -9.21 -20.31 -13.55
N ILE A 288 -9.43 -19.65 -14.68
CA ILE A 288 -8.40 -19.02 -15.54
C ILE A 288 -7.84 -17.76 -14.87
#